data_AF-A0A915L8X4-F1
#
_entry.id   AF-A0A915L8X4-F1
#
_cell.length_a   1.000
_cell.length_b   1.000
_cell.length_c   1.000
_cell.angle_alpha   90.00
_cell.angle_beta   90.00
_cell.angle_gamma   90.00
#
_symmetry.space_group_name_H-M   'P 1'
#
loop_
_entity.id
_entity.type
_entity.pdbx_description
1 polymer ?
#
loop_
_entity_poly.entity_id
_entity_poly.type
_entity_poly.pdbx_seq_one_letter_code
_entity_poly.pdbx_strand_id
1 'polypeptide(L)'
;MYVEFISTRNSLFQAQVRWFDVFKKCLRKIFDEKRVERLPLEEVKADMDKIPGVKTFSEGEMTAALERMSDENNVMVSDDVIYLI
;
A
#
# COMPACT_ATOMS: atom_id res chain seq x y z
N MET A 1 29.27 -18.83 9.52
CA MET A 1 28.61 -17.54 9.80
C MET A 1 28.21 -16.85 8.49
N TYR A 2 27.36 -17.49 7.67
CA TYR A 2 26.85 -16.94 6.38
C TYR A 2 25.38 -17.32 6.14
N VAL A 3 24.94 -18.43 6.74
CA VAL A 3 23.58 -18.98 6.59
C VAL A 3 22.50 -18.14 7.28
N GLU A 4 22.79 -17.50 8.42
CA GLU A 4 21.82 -16.65 9.13
C GLU A 4 21.49 -15.37 8.34
N PHE A 5 22.47 -14.75 7.69
CA PHE A 5 22.28 -13.52 6.91
C PHE A 5 21.39 -13.69 5.68
N ILE A 6 21.33 -14.89 5.10
CA ILE A 6 20.47 -15.19 3.94
C ILE A 6 19.04 -15.44 4.43
N SER A 7 18.88 -16.17 5.55
CA SER A 7 17.57 -16.46 6.14
C SER A 7 16.84 -15.19 6.59
N THR A 8 17.53 -14.26 7.27
CA THR A 8 16.93 -12.99 7.73
C THR A 8 16.55 -12.07 6.57
N ARG A 9 17.36 -12.02 5.50
CA ARG A 9 17.01 -11.21 4.31
C ARG A 9 15.78 -11.76 3.58
N ASN A 10 15.66 -13.08 3.49
CA ASN A 10 14.52 -13.73 2.84
C ASN A 10 13.21 -13.52 3.64
N SER A 11 13.28 -13.56 4.97
CA SER A 11 12.10 -13.32 5.82
C SER A 11 11.63 -11.86 5.79
N LEU A 12 12.55 -10.89 5.79
CA LEU A 12 12.24 -9.46 5.65
C LEU A 12 11.61 -9.15 4.29
N PHE A 13 12.16 -9.73 3.22
CA PHE A 13 11.58 -9.60 1.88
C PHE A 13 10.15 -10.16 1.82
N GLN A 14 9.91 -11.34 2.40
CA GLN A 14 8.56 -11.91 2.47
C GLN A 14 7.61 -11.11 3.36
N ALA A 15 8.10 -10.45 4.40
CA ALA A 15 7.30 -9.55 5.22
C ALA A 15 6.88 -8.32 4.41
N GLN A 16 7.80 -7.72 3.65
CA GLN A 16 7.52 -6.57 2.79
C GLN A 16 6.54 -6.91 1.66
N VAL A 17 6.69 -8.07 1.00
CA VAL A 17 5.73 -8.55 -0.01
C VAL A 17 4.33 -8.70 0.59
N ARG A 18 4.22 -9.36 1.74
CA ARG A 18 2.92 -9.50 2.44
C ARG A 18 2.34 -8.15 2.86
N TRP A 19 3.19 -7.20 3.25
CA TRP A 19 2.76 -5.86 3.64
C TRP A 19 2.20 -5.05 2.46
N PHE A 20 2.81 -5.17 1.29
CA PHE A 20 2.30 -4.60 0.05
C PHE A 20 0.93 -5.19 -0.33
N ASP A 21 0.75 -6.52 -0.20
CA ASP A 21 -0.54 -7.16 -0.46
C ASP A 21 -1.65 -6.68 0.49
N VAL A 22 -1.30 -6.40 1.76
CA VAL A 22 -2.22 -5.79 2.73
C VAL A 22 -2.60 -4.38 2.29
N PHE A 23 -1.63 -3.55 1.89
CA PHE A 23 -1.88 -2.20 1.39
C PHE A 23 -2.84 -2.22 0.18
N LYS A 24 -2.57 -3.07 -0.81
CA LYS A 24 -3.39 -3.20 -2.02
C LYS A 24 -4.84 -3.58 -1.71
N LYS A 25 -5.04 -4.50 -0.77
CA LYS A 25 -6.39 -4.90 -0.29
C LYS A 25 -7.09 -3.75 0.43
N CYS A 26 -6.37 -3.03 1.29
CA CYS A 26 -6.90 -1.89 2.02
C CYS A 26 -7.33 -0.76 1.06
N LEU A 27 -6.47 -0.42 0.10
CA LEU A 27 -6.75 0.62 -0.88
C LEU A 27 -8.00 0.27 -1.70
N ARG A 28 -8.08 -0.93 -2.26
CA ARG A 28 -9.27 -1.37 -3.01
C ARG A 28 -10.54 -1.31 -2.17
N LYS A 29 -10.47 -1.79 -0.92
CA LYS A 29 -11.60 -1.74 0.01
C LYS A 29 -12.12 -0.31 0.24
N ILE A 30 -11.22 0.67 0.41
CA ILE A 30 -11.62 2.08 0.59
C ILE A 30 -12.39 2.60 -0.61
N PHE A 31 -11.91 2.33 -1.84
CA PHE A 31 -12.59 2.74 -3.07
C PHE A 31 -13.93 2.03 -3.26
N ASP A 32 -13.99 0.72 -2.96
CA ASP A 32 -15.22 -0.08 -3.02
C ASP A 32 -16.27 0.44 -2.03
N GLU A 33 -15.88 0.76 -0.80
CA GLU A 33 -16.77 1.30 0.24
C GLU A 33 -17.29 2.69 -0.12
N LYS A 34 -16.42 3.57 -0.65
CA LYS A 34 -16.79 4.92 -1.08
C LYS A 34 -17.51 4.96 -2.42
N ARG A 35 -17.45 3.89 -3.22
CA ARG A 35 -18.01 3.78 -4.58
C ARG A 35 -17.52 4.89 -5.51
N VAL A 36 -16.22 5.15 -5.47
CA VAL A 36 -15.55 6.15 -6.30
C VAL A 36 -14.37 5.52 -7.03
N GLU A 37 -13.97 6.12 -8.14
CA GLU A 37 -12.79 5.68 -8.91
C GLU A 37 -11.56 6.56 -8.67
N ARG A 38 -11.70 7.63 -7.89
CA ARG A 38 -10.61 8.54 -7.52
C ARG A 38 -10.77 9.09 -6.11
N LEU A 39 -9.66 9.26 -5.40
CA LEU A 39 -9.62 9.86 -4.06
C LEU A 39 -8.36 10.70 -3.85
N PRO A 40 -8.45 11.83 -3.13
CA PRO A 40 -7.28 12.55 -2.64
C PRO A 40 -6.40 11.66 -1.76
N LEU A 41 -5.08 11.81 -1.86
CA LEU A 41 -4.10 11.07 -1.08
C LEU A 41 -4.32 11.26 0.43
N GLU A 42 -4.69 12.48 0.86
CA GLU A 42 -5.01 12.77 2.25
C GLU A 42 -6.23 11.99 2.76
N GLU A 43 -7.27 11.83 1.93
CA GLU A 43 -8.42 11.01 2.29
C GLU A 43 -8.05 9.54 2.40
N VAL A 44 -7.23 9.04 1.46
CA VAL A 44 -6.73 7.66 1.52
C VAL A 44 -5.91 7.44 2.78
N LYS A 45 -5.01 8.37 3.14
CA LYS A 45 -4.25 8.34 4.41
C LYS A 45 -5.20 8.24 5.61
N ALA A 46 -6.18 9.15 5.69
CA ALA A 46 -7.13 9.20 6.80
C ALA A 46 -8.02 7.96 6.89
N ASP A 47 -8.37 7.32 5.77
CA ASP A 47 -9.20 6.11 5.76
C ASP A 47 -8.38 4.85 6.06
N MET A 48 -7.13 4.77 5.60
CA MET A 48 -6.24 3.67 5.94
C MET A 48 -5.98 3.58 7.44
N ASP A 49 -5.82 4.72 8.12
CA ASP A 49 -5.63 4.77 9.58
C ASP A 49 -6.84 4.27 10.38
N LYS A 50 -8.03 4.25 9.76
CA LYS A 50 -9.26 3.79 10.42
C LYS A 50 -9.49 2.28 10.26
N ILE A 51 -8.67 1.58 9.47
CA ILE A 51 -8.88 0.15 9.20
C ILE A 51 -8.50 -0.68 10.45
N PRO A 52 -9.46 -1.34 11.12
CA PRO A 52 -9.19 -2.09 12.34
C PRO A 52 -8.23 -3.25 12.07
N GLY A 53 -7.22 -3.41 12.93
CA GLY A 53 -6.26 -4.52 12.87
C GLY A 53 -5.17 -4.36 11.81
N VAL A 54 -5.13 -3.24 11.08
CA VAL A 54 -4.02 -2.87 10.19
C VAL A 54 -3.16 -1.84 10.90
N LYS A 55 -1.84 -2.05 10.89
CA LYS A 55 -0.89 -1.06 11.39
C LYS A 55 -0.88 0.14 10.43
N THR A 56 -0.82 1.36 10.96
CA THR A 56 -0.61 2.57 10.15
C THR A 56 0.59 2.43 9.23
N PHE A 57 0.38 2.69 7.95
CA PHE A 57 1.44 2.78 6.96
C PHE A 57 2.18 4.10 7.17
N SER A 58 3.50 4.05 7.22
CA SER A 58 4.32 5.26 7.16
C SER A 58 4.19 5.92 5.78
N GLU A 59 4.51 7.20 5.71
CA GLU A 59 4.49 7.94 4.44
C GLU A 59 5.41 7.31 3.37
N GLY A 60 6.58 6.81 3.77
CA GLY A 60 7.48 6.08 2.87
C GLY A 60 6.88 4.77 2.36
N GLU A 61 6.18 4.02 3.22
CA GLU A 61 5.50 2.78 2.82
C GLU A 61 4.33 3.07 1.87
N MET A 62 3.55 4.11 2.13
CA MET A 62 2.45 4.50 1.25
C MET A 62 2.98 4.95 -0.12
N THR A 63 4.00 5.80 -0.15
CA THR A 63 4.60 6.30 -1.39
C THR A 63 5.16 5.14 -2.21
N ALA A 64 5.98 4.27 -1.60
CA ALA A 64 6.55 3.13 -2.29
C ALA A 64 5.49 2.12 -2.78
N ALA A 65 4.41 1.93 -2.00
CA ALA A 65 3.31 1.07 -2.42
C ALA A 65 2.50 1.67 -3.57
N LEU A 66 2.23 2.99 -3.56
CA LEU A 66 1.53 3.67 -4.65
C LEU A 66 2.36 3.68 -5.93
N GLU A 67 3.67 3.97 -5.84
CA GLU A 67 4.61 3.88 -6.98
C GLU A 67 4.58 2.47 -7.58
N ARG A 68 4.71 1.44 -6.75
CA ARG A 68 4.64 0.06 -7.22
C ARG A 68 3.29 -0.29 -7.83
N MET A 69 2.18 0.18 -7.26
CA MET A 69 0.85 -0.04 -7.84
C MET A 69 0.68 0.70 -9.17
N SER A 70 1.35 1.85 -9.34
CA SER A 70 1.39 2.60 -10.59
C SER A 70 2.18 1.85 -11.66
N ASP A 71 3.35 1.29 -11.31
CA ASP A 71 4.15 0.44 -12.20
C ASP A 71 3.37 -0.81 -12.64
N GLU A 72 2.58 -1.39 -11.72
CA GLU A 72 1.69 -2.52 -12.00
C GLU A 72 0.39 -2.13 -12.74
N ASN A 73 0.23 -0.87 -13.19
CA ASN A 73 -0.97 -0.31 -13.83
C ASN A 73 -2.28 -0.55 -13.04
N ASN A 74 -2.20 -0.61 -11.70
CA ASN A 74 -3.39 -0.71 -10.85
C ASN A 74 -3.93 0.66 -10.44
N VAL A 75 -3.07 1.68 -10.44
CA VAL A 75 -3.43 3.05 -10.07
C VAL A 75 -2.69 4.05 -10.95
N MET A 76 -3.19 5.27 -11.00
CA MET A 76 -2.46 6.45 -11.44
C MET A 76 -2.48 7.48 -10.31
N VAL A 77 -1.37 8.18 -10.08
CA VAL A 77 -1.30 9.27 -9.11
C VAL A 77 -0.99 10.58 -9.86
N SER A 78 -1.84 11.59 -9.70
CA SER A 78 -1.65 12.93 -10.30
C SER A 78 -2.22 13.98 -9.37
N ASP A 79 -1.48 15.07 -9.14
CA ASP A 79 -1.90 16.20 -8.29
C ASP A 79 -2.45 15.76 -6.93
N ASP A 80 -1.75 14.84 -6.27
CA ASP A 80 -2.15 14.21 -4.99
C ASP A 80 -3.52 13.51 -5.02
N VAL A 81 -4.00 13.13 -6.21
CA VAL A 81 -5.21 12.32 -6.42
C VAL A 81 -4.80 10.95 -6.95
N ILE A 82 -5.31 9.91 -6.29
CA ILE A 82 -5.15 8.51 -6.70
C ILE A 82 -6.37 8.12 -7.53
N TYR A 83 -6.13 7.54 -8.70
CA TYR A 83 -7.14 6.98 -9.60
C TYR A 83 -6.95 5.47 -9.68
N LEU A 84 -8.04 4.69 -9.58
CA LEU A 84 -8.00 3.26 -9.91
C LEU A 84 -8.02 3.05 -11.42
N ILE A 85 -7.31 2.02 -11.89
CA ILE A 85 -7.28 1.56 -13.29
C ILE A 85 -7.87 0.15 -13.37
#